data_AF-A0AA41SFP1-F1
#
_entry.id   AF-A0AA41SFP1-F1
#
_cell.length_a   1.000
_cell.length_b   1.000
_cell.length_c   1.000
_cell.angle_alpha   90.00
_cell.angle_beta   90.00
_cell.angle_gamma   90.00
#
_symmetry.space_group_name_H-M   'P 1'
#
loop_
_entity.id
_entity.type
_entity.pdbx_description
1 polymer ?
#
loop_
_entity_poly.entity_id
_entity_poly.type
_entity_poly.pdbx_seq_one_letter_code
_entity_poly.pdbx_strand_id
1 'polypeptide(L)'
;MKYISDEESNRAILQGPTRSQWPVKLSKTEKDTFLKDGWQDFVRYYSLWNNEYLIFRYDGDLHFNVAILDKSGCERENAFRQILGLI
;
A
#
# COMPACT_ATOMS: atom_id res chain seq x y z
N MET A 1 -3.19 -7.80 33.81
CA MET A 1 -3.19 -8.64 32.60
C MET A 1 -2.85 -7.71 31.44
N LYS A 2 -1.64 -7.53 30.90
CA LYS A 2 -0.55 -8.42 30.44
C LYS A 2 -1.02 -9.49 29.45
N TYR A 3 -0.53 -9.34 28.20
CA TYR A 3 -0.55 -10.27 27.05
C TYR A 3 -1.73 -10.26 26.07
N ILE A 4 -2.00 -9.10 25.45
CA ILE A 4 -2.46 -9.11 24.05
C ILE A 4 -1.27 -8.57 23.25
N SER A 5 -0.75 -9.40 22.36
CA SER A 5 0.46 -9.14 21.58
C SER A 5 0.32 -7.89 20.72
N ASP A 6 1.11 -6.85 21.04
CA ASP A 6 1.29 -5.64 20.21
C ASP A 6 1.72 -5.94 18.76
N GLU A 7 2.13 -7.17 18.47
CA GLU A 7 2.55 -7.63 17.14
C GLU A 7 1.41 -7.81 16.14
N GLU A 8 0.19 -8.06 16.61
CA GLU A 8 -0.97 -8.30 15.72
C GLU A 8 -1.80 -7.03 15.48
N SER A 9 -1.63 -6.01 16.34
CA SER A 9 -2.43 -4.78 16.32
C SER A 9 -1.91 -3.67 15.39
N ASN A 10 -0.75 -3.85 14.74
CA ASN A 10 -0.11 -2.78 13.96
C ASN A 10 -0.05 -3.11 12.47
N ARG A 11 -1.19 -3.47 11.87
CA ARG A 11 -1.31 -3.65 10.42
C ARG A 11 -2.22 -2.59 9.81
N ALA A 12 -1.81 -2.07 8.67
CA ALA A 12 -2.67 -1.30 7.79
C ALA A 12 -3.07 -2.14 6.58
N ILE A 13 -4.20 -1.81 5.98
CA ILE A 13 -4.63 -2.37 4.70
C ILE A 13 -4.43 -1.32 3.62
N LEU A 14 -3.64 -1.64 2.60
CA LEU A 14 -3.55 -0.85 1.38
C LEU A 14 -4.46 -1.47 0.33
N GLN A 15 -5.50 -0.77 -0.07
CA GLN A 15 -6.31 -1.14 -1.21
C GLN A 15 -5.77 -0.43 -2.45
N GLY A 16 -5.15 -1.19 -3.36
CA GLY A 16 -4.59 -0.61 -4.59
C GLY A 16 -5.64 -0.42 -5.70
N PRO A 17 -5.23 0.09 -6.88
CA PRO A 17 -6.17 0.41 -7.97
C PRO A 17 -7.00 -0.78 -8.48
N THR A 18 -6.49 -2.00 -8.36
CA THR A 18 -7.22 -3.24 -8.72
C THR A 18 -8.24 -3.67 -7.68
N ARG A 19 -8.44 -2.89 -6.61
CA ARG A 19 -9.23 -3.22 -5.41
C ARG A 19 -8.69 -4.41 -4.59
N SER A 20 -7.53 -4.94 -4.95
CA SER A 20 -6.81 -5.90 -4.12
C SER A 20 -6.33 -5.26 -2.83
N GLN A 21 -6.47 -6.00 -1.73
CA GLN A 21 -6.09 -5.58 -0.39
C GLN A 21 -4.75 -6.17 0.01
N TRP A 22 -3.86 -5.31 0.51
CA TRP A 22 -2.49 -5.64 0.86
C TRP A 22 -2.24 -5.31 2.33
N PRO A 23 -2.23 -6.31 3.21
CA PRO A 23 -1.86 -6.11 4.61
C PRO A 23 -0.39 -5.71 4.70
N VAL A 24 -0.11 -4.60 5.35
CA VAL A 24 1.25 -4.11 5.59
C VAL A 24 1.48 -3.87 7.07
N LYS A 25 2.64 -4.29 7.59
CA LYS A 25 3.01 -4.01 8.97
C LYS A 25 3.39 -2.53 9.12
N LEU A 26 2.87 -1.89 10.14
CA LEU A 26 3.26 -0.55 10.56
C LEU A 26 4.37 -0.66 11.60
N SER A 27 5.44 0.09 11.40
CA SER A 27 6.49 0.30 12.39
C SER A 27 6.51 1.77 12.77
N LYS A 28 6.35 2.08 14.05
CA LYS A 28 6.44 3.45 14.56
C LYS A 28 7.78 3.67 15.23
N THR A 29 8.38 4.82 14.97
CA THR A 29 9.44 5.40 15.80
C THR A 29 8.87 6.58 16.57
N GLU A 30 9.68 7.27 17.36
CA GLU A 30 9.23 8.49 18.06
C GLU A 30 8.79 9.61 17.10
N LYS A 31 9.29 9.61 15.86
CA LYS A 31 9.08 10.71 14.89
C LYS A 31 8.27 10.29 13.67
N ASP A 32 8.38 9.03 13.27
CA ASP A 32 7.94 8.57 11.96
C ASP A 32 7.13 7.28 12.05
N THR A 33 6.35 7.02 11.01
CA THR A 33 5.66 5.74 10.80
C THR A 33 6.04 5.18 9.45
N PHE A 34 6.39 3.89 9.42
CA PHE A 34 6.87 3.20 8.23
C PHE A 34 5.96 2.03 7.87
N LEU A 35 5.72 1.85 6.57
CA LEU A 35 5.18 0.62 6.01
C LEU A 35 6.34 -0.37 5.84
N LYS A 36 6.23 -1.53 6.48
CA LYS A 36 7.23 -2.60 6.49
C LYS A 36 6.67 -3.83 5.78
N ASP A 37 6.79 -5.02 6.36
CA ASP A 37 6.39 -6.30 5.78
C ASP A 37 5.08 -6.19 5.00
N GLY A 38 5.08 -6.66 3.74
CA GLY A 38 3.99 -6.51 2.78
C GLY A 38 4.12 -5.32 1.84
N TRP A 39 4.85 -4.25 2.23
CA TRP A 39 5.09 -3.09 1.38
C TRP A 39 5.88 -3.44 0.11
N GLN A 40 6.93 -4.23 0.23
CA GLN A 40 7.73 -4.62 -0.94
C GLN A 40 6.92 -5.47 -1.93
N ASP A 41 5.96 -6.25 -1.44
CA ASP A 41 5.08 -7.07 -2.30
C ASP A 41 4.07 -6.19 -3.03
N PHE A 42 3.50 -5.19 -2.35
CA PHE A 42 2.69 -4.15 -2.98
C PHE A 42 3.47 -3.42 -4.09
N VAL A 43 4.71 -3.00 -3.80
CA VAL A 43 5.61 -2.35 -4.77
C VAL A 43 5.89 -3.24 -5.98
N ARG A 44 6.20 -4.53 -5.75
CA ARG A 44 6.46 -5.50 -6.83
C ARG A 44 5.22 -5.76 -7.68
N TYR A 45 4.09 -6.03 -7.04
CA TYR A 45 2.83 -6.32 -7.72
C TYR A 45 2.43 -5.14 -8.63
N TYR A 46 2.50 -3.92 -8.11
CA TYR A 46 2.22 -2.74 -8.92
C TYR A 46 3.41 -2.29 -9.76
N SER A 47 4.54 -3.00 -9.78
CA SER A 47 5.75 -2.61 -10.53
C SER A 47 6.08 -1.12 -10.35
N LEU A 48 6.04 -0.65 -9.10
CA LEU A 48 6.28 0.75 -8.80
C LEU A 48 7.74 1.10 -9.07
N TRP A 49 7.94 2.26 -9.70
CA TRP A 49 9.25 2.77 -10.07
C TRP A 49 9.49 4.17 -9.50
N ASN A 50 10.76 4.59 -9.58
CA ASN A 50 11.15 5.93 -9.17
C ASN A 50 10.40 7.00 -9.97
N ASN A 51 10.08 8.12 -9.30
CA ASN A 51 9.36 9.27 -9.85
C ASN A 51 7.88 9.03 -10.16
N GLU A 52 7.28 7.94 -9.67
CA GLU A 52 5.82 7.80 -9.59
C GLU A 52 5.30 8.40 -8.29
N TYR A 53 4.01 8.75 -8.27
CA TYR A 53 3.35 9.30 -7.09
C TYR A 53 2.31 8.32 -6.55
N LEU A 54 2.25 8.23 -5.22
CA LEU A 54 1.24 7.46 -4.51
C LEU A 54 0.39 8.40 -3.67
N ILE A 55 -0.92 8.36 -3.88
CA ILE A 55 -1.88 9.10 -3.07
C ILE A 55 -2.56 8.12 -2.13
N PHE A 56 -2.36 8.32 -0.84
CA PHE A 56 -3.01 7.55 0.23
C PHE A 56 -4.23 8.31 0.73
N ARG A 57 -5.44 7.79 0.47
CA ARG A 57 -6.65 8.26 1.11
C ARG A 57 -6.95 7.38 2.32
N TYR A 58 -7.05 7.99 3.49
CA TYR A 58 -7.41 7.29 4.72
C TYR A 58 -8.92 7.16 4.85
N ASP A 59 -9.41 5.93 4.95
CA ASP A 59 -10.85 5.65 5.06
C ASP A 59 -11.28 5.18 6.46
N GLY A 60 -10.38 5.27 7.46
CA GLY A 60 -10.62 4.77 8.82
C GLY A 60 -9.96 3.42 9.10
N ASP A 61 -9.87 3.01 10.36
CA ASP A 61 -9.41 1.68 10.80
C ASP A 61 -8.11 1.18 10.16
N LEU A 62 -7.15 2.07 9.95
CA LEU A 62 -5.88 1.78 9.25
C LEU A 62 -6.06 1.23 7.82
N HIS A 63 -7.19 1.51 7.18
CA HIS A 63 -7.45 1.23 5.77
C HIS A 63 -7.14 2.46 4.91
N PHE A 64 -6.38 2.23 3.84
CA PHE A 64 -5.99 3.25 2.90
C PHE A 64 -6.32 2.82 1.48
N ASN A 65 -7.05 3.65 0.74
CA ASN A 65 -7.14 3.53 -0.71
C ASN A 65 -5.91 4.22 -1.33
N VAL A 66 -5.21 3.50 -2.21
CA VAL A 66 -3.98 3.96 -2.85
C VAL A 66 -4.21 4.16 -4.33
N ALA A 67 -4.07 5.41 -4.80
CA ALA A 67 -4.00 5.72 -6.23
C ALA A 67 -2.53 5.83 -6.66
N ILE A 68 -2.23 5.35 -7.88
CA ILE A 68 -0.89 5.37 -8.46
C ILE A 68 -0.91 6.31 -9.67
N LEU A 69 -0.11 7.36 -9.62
CA LEU A 69 0.08 8.28 -10.73
C LEU A 69 1.46 8.05 -11.34
N ASP A 70 1.54 8.12 -12.66
CA ASP A 70 2.83 8.09 -13.35
C ASP A 70 3.60 9.40 -13.12
N LYS A 71 4.81 9.48 -13.69
CA LYS A 71 5.69 10.65 -13.56
C LYS A 71 5.10 11.98 -14.07
N SER A 72 4.05 11.94 -14.89
CA SER A 72 3.34 13.14 -15.35
C SER A 72 2.29 13.62 -14.36
N GLY A 73 2.00 12.84 -13.31
CA GLY A 73 0.92 13.10 -12.36
C GLY A 73 -0.46 12.63 -12.86
N CYS A 74 -0.53 11.93 -13.99
CA CYS A 74 -1.75 11.30 -14.47
C CYS A 74 -1.93 9.90 -13.87
N GLU A 75 -3.19 9.48 -13.70
CA GLU A 75 -3.49 8.13 -13.20
C GLU A 75 -2.92 7.07 -14.14
N ARG A 76 -2.24 6.08 -13.57
CA ARG A 76 -1.49 5.12 -14.36
C ARG A 76 -2.43 4.09 -14.99
N GLU A 77 -2.59 4.16 -16.32
CA GLU A 77 -3.44 3.25 -17.11
C GLU A 77 -3.15 1.76 -16.85
N ASN A 78 -1.88 1.39 -16.66
CA ASN A 78 -1.48 0.00 -16.43
C ASN A 78 -1.88 -0.56 -15.05
N ALA A 79 -2.27 0.30 -14.10
CA ALA A 79 -2.74 -0.16 -12.80
C ALA A 79 -4.08 -0.93 -12.90
N PHE A 80 -4.85 -0.72 -13.98
CA PHE A 80 -6.10 -1.45 -14.26
C PHE A 80 -5.91 -2.69 -15.16
N ARG A 81 -4.80 -2.77 -15.91
CA ARG A 81 -4.59 -3.82 -16.93
C ARG A 81 -3.98 -5.12 -16.40
N GLN A 82 -3.51 -5.16 -15.15
CA GLN A 82 -2.99 -6.40 -14.54
C GLN A 82 -4.05 -7.49 -14.30
N ILE A 83 -5.32 -7.25 -14.64
CA ILE A 83 -6.37 -8.27 -14.62
C ILE A 83 -6.20 -9.29 -15.76
N LEU A 84 -5.41 -8.98 -16.80
CA LEU A 84 -5.17 -9.90 -17.91
C LEU A 84 -3.67 -10.09 -18.09
N GLY A 85 -3.13 -11.14 -17.47
CA GLY A 85 -1.81 -11.66 -17.79
C GLY A 85 -1.75 -12.08 -19.26
N LEU A 86 -1.41 -11.14 -20.14
CA LEU A 86 -1.09 -11.37 -21.54
C LEU A 86 -0.07 -10.33 -22.01
N ILE A 87 1.20 -10.56 -21.69
CA ILE A 87 2.32 -10.52 -22.65
C ILE A 87 3.33 -11.58 -22.23
#